data_AF-A0A243Q3T9-F1
#
_entry.id   AF-A0A243Q3T9-F1
#
_cell.length_a   1.000
_cell.length_b   1.000
_cell.length_c   1.000
_cell.angle_alpha   90.00
_cell.angle_beta   90.00
_cell.angle_gamma   90.00
#
_symmetry.space_group_name_H-M   'P 1'
#
loop_
_entity.id
_entity.type
_entity.pdbx_description
1 polymer ?
#
loop_
_entity_poly.entity_id
_entity_poly.type
_entity_poly.pdbx_seq_one_letter_code
_entity_poly.pdbx_strand_id
1 'polypeptide(L)' 'MHTDRTSTTRFAVQVDAALRAAGWQPGRWDIKQAEIWADALRDHVSPAGHRHTVFPAAVEAWAEFGGLHI' A
#
# COMPACT_ATOMS: atom_id res chain seq x y z
N MET A 1 30.18 -9.03 22.74
CA MET A 1 28.83 -9.09 23.34
C MET A 1 27.97 -8.06 22.62
N HIS A 2 27.31 -8.50 21.55
CA HIS A 2 25.85 -8.52 21.41
C HIS A 2 25.23 -7.13 21.30
N THR A 3 25.34 -6.54 20.10
CA THR A 3 24.28 -5.63 19.63
C THR A 3 23.04 -6.47 19.44
N ASP A 4 22.17 -6.39 20.44
CA ASP A 4 20.86 -6.99 20.49
C ASP A 4 20.10 -6.68 19.19
N ARG A 5 19.91 -7.71 18.38
CA ARG A 5 19.07 -7.67 17.17
C ARG A 5 17.62 -7.75 17.64
N THR A 6 17.15 -6.70 18.30
CA THR A 6 15.71 -6.48 18.47
C THR A 6 15.15 -6.29 17.07
N SER A 7 14.45 -7.31 16.57
CA SER A 7 13.71 -7.26 15.32
C SER A 7 12.71 -6.11 15.43
N THR A 8 13.11 -4.93 14.97
CA THR A 8 12.31 -3.71 15.01
C THR A 8 11.28 -3.86 13.90
N THR A 9 10.04 -4.14 14.27
CA THR A 9 8.90 -4.08 13.33
C THR A 9 8.94 -2.74 12.61
N ARG A 10 8.71 -2.74 11.29
CA ARG A 10 8.74 -1.55 10.41
C ARG A 10 7.86 -0.40 10.91
N PHE A 11 6.82 -0.72 11.68
CA PHE A 11 5.85 0.22 12.23
C PHE A 11 5.82 0.18 13.76
N ALA A 12 5.41 1.30 14.36
CA ALA A 12 5.07 1.34 15.77
C ALA A 12 3.97 0.33 16.09
N VAL A 13 4.00 -0.25 17.30
CA VAL A 13 3.12 -1.36 17.71
C VAL A 13 1.64 -1.08 17.44
N GLN A 14 1.16 0.13 17.75
CA GLN A 14 -0.25 0.50 17.56
C GLN A 14 -0.63 0.56 16.06
N VAL A 15 0.29 0.99 15.21
CA VAL A 15 0.09 1.05 13.75
C VAL A 15 0.11 -0.35 13.15
N ASP A 16 1.06 -1.20 13.55
CA ASP A 16 1.11 -2.60 13.12
C ASP A 16 -0.18 -3.36 13.50
N ALA A 17 -0.68 -3.15 14.71
CA ALA A 17 -1.93 -3.75 15.17
C ALA A 17 -3.14 -3.29 14.32
N ALA A 18 -3.25 -1.99 14.03
CA ALA A 18 -4.32 -1.46 13.19
C ALA A 18 -4.25 -1.98 11.75
N LEU A 19 -3.05 -2.03 11.17
CA LEU A 19 -2.84 -2.60 9.83
C LEU A 19 -3.25 -4.07 9.77
N ARG A 20 -2.84 -4.88 10.76
CA ARG A 20 -3.24 -6.29 10.85
C ARG A 20 -4.75 -6.46 11.00
N ALA A 21 -5.38 -5.64 11.83
CA ALA A 21 -6.84 -5.65 11.99
C ALA A 21 -7.57 -5.32 10.67
N ALA A 22 -6.98 -4.45 9.85
CA ALA A 22 -7.48 -4.09 8.52
C ALA A 22 -7.16 -5.14 7.42
N GLY A 23 -6.52 -6.26 7.77
CA GLY A 23 -6.19 -7.35 6.85
C GLY A 23 -4.79 -7.27 6.22
N TRP A 24 -3.93 -6.37 6.67
CA TRP A 24 -2.54 -6.30 6.21
C TRP A 24 -1.69 -7.39 6.89
N GLN A 25 -0.71 -7.91 6.16
CA GLN A 25 0.28 -8.82 6.72
C GLN A 25 1.70 -8.45 6.22
N PRO A 26 2.75 -8.60 7.05
CA PRO A 26 4.12 -8.37 6.61
C PRO A 26 4.46 -9.20 5.38
N GLY A 27 5.10 -8.58 4.38
CA GLY A 27 5.44 -9.23 3.11
C GLY A 27 4.28 -9.35 2.11
N ARG A 28 3.09 -8.84 2.44
CA ARG A 28 2.00 -8.67 1.47
C ARG A 28 2.46 -7.76 0.32
N TRP A 29 2.22 -8.22 -0.90
CA TRP A 29 2.48 -7.47 -2.10
C TRP A 29 1.55 -7.93 -3.23
N ASP A 30 0.54 -7.13 -3.57
CA ASP A 30 -0.39 -7.42 -4.67
C ASP A 30 -0.20 -6.45 -5.82
N ILE A 31 0.88 -6.66 -6.58
CA ILE A 31 1.23 -5.78 -7.71
C ILE A 31 0.19 -5.84 -8.83
N LYS A 32 -0.45 -7.00 -9.06
CA LYS A 32 -1.44 -7.15 -10.12
C LYS A 32 -2.66 -6.30 -9.85
N GLN A 33 -3.17 -6.34 -8.62
CA GLN A 33 -4.30 -5.49 -8.23
C GLN A 33 -3.92 -4.01 -8.26
N ALA A 34 -2.69 -3.67 -7.86
CA ALA A 34 -2.19 -2.29 -7.92
C ALA A 34 -2.11 -1.75 -9.36
N GLU A 35 -1.66 -2.56 -10.31
CA GLU A 35 -1.64 -2.23 -11.73
C GLU A 35 -3.05 -2.02 -12.29
N ILE A 36 -4.01 -2.88 -11.92
CA ILE A 36 -5.42 -2.72 -12.30
C ILE A 36 -5.97 -1.38 -11.82
N TRP A 37 -5.69 -0.98 -10.57
CA TRP A 37 -6.09 0.34 -10.07
C TRP A 37 -5.37 1.49 -10.78
N ALA A 38 -4.09 1.32 -11.11
CA ALA A 38 -3.33 2.33 -11.84
C ALA A 38 -3.92 2.57 -13.23
N ASP A 39 -4.29 1.52 -13.95
CA ASP A 39 -4.89 1.61 -15.28
C ASP A 39 -6.29 2.21 -15.20
N ALA A 40 -7.11 1.77 -14.23
CA ALA A 40 -8.42 2.37 -13.98
C ALA A 40 -8.33 3.88 -13.72
N LEU A 41 -7.33 4.35 -12.98
CA LEU A 41 -7.16 5.78 -12.69
C LEU A 41 -6.64 6.56 -13.90
N ARG A 42 -5.76 5.98 -14.72
CA ARG A 42 -5.26 6.61 -15.96
C ARG A 42 -6.37 6.76 -17.01
N ASP A 43 -7.24 5.77 -17.10
CA ASP A 43 -8.38 5.77 -18.03
C ASP A 43 -9.53 6.67 -17.53
N HIS A 44 -9.55 7.00 -16.23
CA HIS A 44 -10.53 7.90 -15.66
C HIS A 44 -10.26 9.36 -16.07
N VAL A 45 -11.33 10.02 -16.53
CA VAL A 45 -11.35 11.47 -16.74
C VAL A 45 -12.26 12.06 -15.67
N SER A 46 -11.73 13.01 -14.89
CA SER A 46 -12.50 13.68 -13.85
C SER A 46 -13.70 14.42 -14.44
N PRO A 47 -14.72 14.75 -13.64
CA PRO A 47 -15.86 15.54 -14.12
C PRO A 47 -15.47 16.90 -14.74
N ALA A 48 -14.32 17.46 -14.36
CA ALA A 48 -13.76 18.68 -14.92
C ALA A 48 -12.90 18.45 -16.18
N GLY A 49 -12.85 17.22 -16.71
CA GLY A 49 -12.10 16.86 -17.91
C GLY A 49 -10.61 16.58 -17.69
N HIS A 50 -10.16 16.40 -16.44
CA HIS A 50 -8.74 16.23 -16.15
C HIS A 50 -8.36 14.75 -16.18
N ARG A 51 -7.18 14.44 -16.74
CA ARG A 51 -6.59 13.10 -16.71
C ARG A 51 -5.63 12.94 -15.54
N HIS A 52 -5.49 11.71 -15.07
CA HIS A 52 -4.59 11.38 -13.96
C HIS A 52 -3.30 10.74 -14.46
N THR A 53 -2.18 11.10 -13.83
CA THR A 53 -0.89 10.43 -14.01
C THR A 53 -0.56 9.69 -12.72
N VAL A 54 -0.30 8.38 -12.84
CA VAL A 54 0.06 7.52 -11.71
C VAL A 54 1.57 7.35 -11.65
N PHE A 55 2.16 7.76 -10.53
CA PHE A 55 3.58 7.58 -10.24
C PHE A 55 3.88 6.14 -9.78
N PRO A 56 5.06 5.59 -10.08
CA PRO A 56 5.45 4.24 -9.63
C PRO A 56 5.30 4.04 -8.11
N ALA A 57 5.67 5.04 -7.31
CA ALA A 57 5.56 4.98 -5.84
C ALA A 57 4.12 4.80 -5.34
N ALA A 58 3.12 5.29 -6.08
CA ALA A 58 1.71 5.08 -5.74
C ALA A 58 1.30 3.62 -5.98
N VAL A 59 1.79 3.01 -7.07
CA VAL A 59 1.56 1.59 -7.38
C VAL A 59 2.20 0.71 -6.31
N GLU A 60 3.42 1.03 -5.88
CA GLU A 60 4.09 0.32 -4.79
C GLU A 60 3.30 0.41 -3.47
N ALA A 61 2.80 1.60 -3.13
CA ALA A 61 1.98 1.79 -1.94
C ALA A 61 0.66 0.98 -2.00
N TRP A 62 0.02 0.92 -3.17
CA TRP A 62 -1.17 0.10 -3.36
C TRP A 62 -0.87 -1.40 -3.35
N ALA A 63 0.28 -1.83 -3.86
CA ALA A 63 0.68 -3.23 -3.80
C ALA A 63 0.85 -3.69 -2.34
N GLU A 64 1.40 -2.83 -1.47
CA GLU A 64 1.57 -3.16 -0.05
C GLU A 64 0.27 -3.01 0.75
N PHE A 65 -0.44 -1.88 0.61
CA PHE A 65 -1.54 -1.47 1.51
C PHE A 65 -2.90 -1.32 0.84
N GLY A 66 -3.00 -1.52 -0.47
CA GLY A 66 -4.28 -1.41 -1.15
C GLY A 66 -5.20 -2.58 -0.82
N GLY A 67 -6.51 -2.33 -0.69
CA GLY A 67 -7.50 -3.36 -0.37
C GLY A 67 -7.63 -3.69 1.11
N LEU A 68 -6.99 -2.91 2.00
CA LEU A 68 -7.28 -2.96 3.43
C LEU A 68 -8.72 -2.54 3.71
N HIS A 69 -9.33 -3.18 4.69
CA HIS A 69 -10.70 -2.89 5.12
C HIS A 69 -10.66 -1.99 6.36
N ILE A 70 -11.29 -0.81 6.26
CA ILE A 70 -11.38 0.17 7.35
C ILE A 70 -12.82 0.37 7.80
#